data_AF-A0A962CCF5-F1
#
_entry.id   AF-A0A962CCF5-F1
#
_cell.length_a   1.000
_cell.length_b   1.000
_cell.length_c   1.000
_cell.angle_alpha   90.00
_cell.angle_beta   90.00
_cell.angle_gamma   90.00
#
_symmetry.space_group_name_H-M   'P 1'
#
loop_
_entity.id
_entity.type
_entity.pdbx_description
1 polymer ?
#
loop_
_entity_poly.entity_id
_entity_poly.type
_entity_poly.pdbx_seq_one_letter_code
_entity_poly.pdbx_strand_id
1 'polypeptide(L)' 'MGCSSPQSAAALPGLKLDPSRTTVSGLSSGAYMATQAHMAFSDHIAGVALLAGGPYGCAEGSLEVA' A
#
# COMPACT_ATOMS: atom_id res chain seq x y z
N MET A 1 -17.33 -4.39 -16.91
CA MET A 1 -16.80 -3.89 -18.20
C MET A 1 -15.80 -2.79 -17.88
N GLY A 2 -14.51 -3.01 -18.14
CA GLY A 2 -13.46 -2.02 -17.87
C GLY A 2 -12.07 -2.64 -17.67
N CYS A 3 -11.65 -3.56 -18.54
CA CYS A 3 -10.25 -3.97 -18.59
C CYS A 3 -9.54 -3.00 -19.55
N SER A 4 -8.78 -2.06 -19.00
CA SER A 4 -7.83 -1.29 -19.80
C SER A 4 -6.75 -2.22 -20.35
N SER A 5 -6.47 -2.08 -21.64
CA SER A 5 -5.31 -2.68 -22.30
C SER A 5 -4.00 -2.31 -21.56
N PRO A 6 -2.97 -3.17 -21.57
CA PRO A 6 -1.69 -2.85 -20.93
C PRO A 6 -1.08 -1.64 -21.64
N GLN A 7 -1.22 -0.48 -21.01
CA GLN A 7 -0.52 0.72 -21.42
C GLN A 7 0.92 0.58 -20.97
N SER A 8 1.86 0.53 -21.91
CA SER A 8 3.29 0.60 -21.61
C SER A 8 3.55 1.94 -20.91
N ALA A 9 3.63 1.92 -19.58
CA ALA A 9 3.90 3.10 -18.79
C ALA A 9 5.31 3.60 -19.12
N ALA A 10 5.46 4.90 -19.40
CA ALA A 10 6.77 5.51 -19.46
C ALA A 10 7.48 5.33 -18.11
N ALA A 11 8.80 5.11 -18.15
CA ALA A 11 9.58 4.98 -16.93
C ALA A 11 9.44 6.25 -16.06
N LEU A 12 9.19 6.06 -14.76
CA LEU A 12 9.08 7.17 -13.82
C LEU A 12 10.45 7.87 -13.68
N PRO A 13 10.48 9.22 -13.62
CA PRO A 13 11.72 9.93 -13.36
C PRO A 13 12.25 9.58 -11.97
N GLY A 14 13.55 9.33 -11.87
CA GLY A 14 14.21 9.09 -10.59
C GLY A 14 14.28 10.38 -9.75
N LEU A 15 13.99 10.28 -8.45
CA LEU A 15 14.10 11.38 -7.50
C LEU A 15 15.20 11.09 -6.47
N LYS A 16 15.94 12.12 -6.05
CA LYS A 16 16.95 12.01 -4.99
C LYS A 16 16.26 12.09 -3.62
N LEU A 17 15.78 10.94 -3.14
CA LEU A 17 15.16 10.79 -1.83
C LEU A 17 16.05 9.94 -0.91
N ASP A 18 15.92 10.14 0.40
CA ASP A 18 16.44 9.23 1.42
C ASP A 18 15.43 8.08 1.63
N PRO A 19 15.74 6.83 1.22
CA PRO A 19 14.81 5.71 1.33
C PRO A 19 14.51 5.33 2.78
N SER A 20 15.41 5.64 3.73
CA SER A 20 15.22 5.31 5.15
C SER A 20 14.09 6.11 5.80
N ARG A 21 13.57 7.13 5.11
CA ARG A 21 12.52 8.03 5.58
C ARG A 21 11.19 7.84 4.84
N THR A 22 11.05 6.77 4.08
CA THR A 22 9.80 6.45 3.40
C THR A 22 8.75 6.03 4.43
N THR A 23 7.60 6.69 4.39
CA THR A 23 6.42 6.34 5.20
C THR A 23 5.20 6.19 4.28
N VAL A 24 4.23 5.39 4.71
CA VAL A 24 3.00 5.17 3.92
C VAL A 24 1.78 5.46 4.78
N SER A 25 0.86 6.26 4.25
CA SER A 25 -0.42 6.53 4.91
C SER A 25 -1.58 6.10 4.02
N GLY A 26 -2.72 5.79 4.65
CA GLY A 26 -3.90 5.36 3.92
C GLY A 26 -5.18 5.62 4.68
N LEU A 27 -6.27 5.80 3.93
CA LEU A 27 -7.64 5.96 4.42
C LEU A 27 -8.50 4.78 3.95
N SER A 28 -9.34 4.23 4.82
CA SER A 28 -10.29 3.16 4.48
C SER A 28 -9.57 1.95 3.85
N SER A 29 -9.94 1.52 2.63
CA SER A 29 -9.22 0.47 1.89
C SER A 29 -7.72 0.77 1.73
N GLY A 30 -7.34 2.04 1.62
CA GLY A 30 -5.95 2.47 1.60
C GLY A 30 -5.22 2.22 2.93
N ALA A 31 -5.92 2.28 4.08
CA ALA A 31 -5.30 1.95 5.36
C ALA A 31 -4.98 0.45 5.46
N TYR A 32 -5.85 -0.42 4.95
CA TYR A 32 -5.54 -1.85 4.81
C TYR A 32 -4.36 -2.09 3.87
N MET A 33 -4.23 -1.33 2.78
CA MET A 33 -3.07 -1.43 1.89
C MET A 33 -1.78 -0.95 2.59
N ALA A 34 -1.83 0.18 3.29
CA ALA A 34 -0.67 0.73 4.00
C ALA A 34 -0.13 -0.25 5.05
N THR A 35 -1.01 -0.91 5.81
CA THR A 35 -0.57 -1.91 6.80
C THR A 35 0.01 -3.17 6.14
N GLN A 36 -0.58 -3.64 5.03
CA GLN A 36 -0.03 -4.77 4.27
C GLN A 36 1.34 -4.45 3.67
N ALA A 37 1.51 -3.24 3.11
CA ALA A 37 2.80 -2.78 2.60
C ALA A 37 3.85 -2.72 3.72
N HIS A 38 3.48 -2.20 4.90
CA HIS A 38 4.39 -2.13 6.04
C HIS A 38 4.87 -3.50 6.50
N MET A 39 3.98 -4.49 6.56
CA MET A 39 4.34 -5.87 6.95
C MET A 39 5.20 -6.56 5.88
N ALA A 40 4.89 -6.35 4.60
CA ALA A 40 5.62 -6.99 3.50
C ALA A 40 6.98 -6.35 3.18
N PHE A 41 7.14 -5.05 3.45
CA PHE A 41 8.32 -4.26 3.12
C PHE A 41 8.84 -3.46 4.32
N SER A 42 8.83 -4.07 5.51
CA SER A 42 9.18 -3.42 6.77
C SER A 42 10.58 -2.80 6.76
N ASP A 43 11.52 -3.39 6.04
CA ASP A 43 12.90 -2.87 5.92
C ASP A 43 12.98 -1.62 5.01
N HIS A 44 11.93 -1.34 4.23
CA HIS A 44 11.85 -0.18 3.33
C HIS A 44 10.92 0.93 3.83
N ILE A 45 9.99 0.62 4.75
CA ILE A 45 8.96 1.56 5.22
C ILE A 45 9.19 1.85 6.70
N ALA A 46 9.67 3.06 7.00
CA ALA A 46 9.99 3.50 8.34
C ALA A 46 8.78 3.62 9.28
N GLY A 47 7.57 3.74 8.73
CA GLY A 47 6.34 3.78 9.51
C GLY A 47 5.09 4.02 8.67
N VAL A 48 3.93 3.82 9.30
CA VAL A 48 2.62 3.98 8.64
C VAL A 48 1.58 4.71 9.48
N ALA A 49 0.65 5.37 8.79
CA ALA A 49 -0.55 5.96 9.39
C ALA A 49 -1.81 5.35 8.77
N LEU A 50 -2.65 4.75 9.61
CA LEU A 50 -3.84 4.00 9.22
C LEU A 50 -5.08 4.77 9.65
N LEU A 51 -5.83 5.36 8.70
CA LEU A 51 -7.02 6.15 8.99
C LEU A 51 -8.27 5.38 8.58
N ALA A 52 -9.22 5.18 9.50
CA ALA A 52 -10.48 4.46 9.26
C ALA A 52 -10.29 3.09 8.55
N GLY A 53 -9.20 2.38 8.89
CA GLY A 53 -8.93 1.02 8.44
C GLY A 53 -9.24 -0.03 9.50
N GLY A 54 -8.56 -1.18 9.40
CA GLY A 54 -8.65 -2.26 10.38
C GLY A 54 -7.32 -3.00 10.52
N PRO A 55 -7.30 -4.10 11.30
CA PRO A 55 -6.10 -4.88 11.54
C PRO A 55 -5.56 -5.53 10.26
N TYR A 56 -4.26 -5.83 10.25
CA TYR A 56 -3.65 -6.65 9.21
C TYR A 56 -4.37 -8.01 9.14
N GLY A 57 -4.63 -8.50 7.93
CA GLY A 57 -5.27 -9.80 7.72
C GLY A 57 -6.78 -9.84 7.99
N CYS A 58 -7.45 -8.72 8.26
CA CYS A 58 -8.89 -8.66 8.60
C CYS A 58 -9.79 -9.51 7.70
N ALA A 59 -9.56 -9.48 6.39
CA ALA A 59 -10.35 -10.22 5.41
C ALA A 59 -9.62 -11.48 4.88
N GLU A 60 -8.35 -11.70 5.21
CA GLU A 60 -7.55 -12.84 4.68
C GLU A 60 -7.68 -13.08 3.14
N GLY A 61 -7.96 -12.02 2.36
CA GLY A 61 -8.21 -12.11 0.91
C GLY A 61 -9.63 -12.50 0.48
N SER A 62 -10.57 -12.65 1.42
CA SER A 62 -11.98 -13.02 1.22
C SER A 62 -12.89 -12.05 2.00
N LEU A 63 -13.85 -11.42 1.30
CA LEU A 63 -14.78 -10.49 1.97
C LEU A 63 -15.81 -11.22 2.83
N GLU A 64 -16.00 -12.51 2.61
CA GLU A 64 -16.92 -13.33 3.41
C GLU A 64 -16.45 -13.50 4.87
N VAL A 65 -15.15 -13.34 5.14
CA VAL A 65 -14.55 -13.49 6.48
C VAL A 65 -14.19 -12.16 7.14
N ALA A 66 -14.47 -11.04 6.46
CA ALA A 66 -14.11 -9.69 6.89
C ALA A 66 -15.05 -9.11 7.95
#